data_AF-A0A1C5TG65-F1
#
_entry.id   AF-A0A1C5TG65-F1
#
_cell.length_a   1.000
_cell.length_b   1.000
_cell.length_c   1.000
_cell.angle_alpha   90.00
_cell.angle_beta   90.00
_cell.angle_gamma   90.00
#
_symmetry.space_group_name_H-M   'P 1'
#
loop_
_entity.id
_entity.type
_entity.pdbx_description
1 polymer ?
#
loop_
_entity_poly.entity_id
_entity_poly.type
_entity_poly.pdbx_seq_one_letter_code
_entity_poly.pdbx_strand_id
1 'polypeptide(L)' 'MKTVRQEETRFKKQELLQAECYQGKRDLVSALLEDGREYSLSEVDAAIEKFMKGKVR' A
#
# COMPACT_ATOMS: atom_id res chain seq x y z
N MET A 1 -7.18 -23.45 3.64
CA MET A 1 -6.83 -22.25 2.86
C MET A 1 -6.99 -21.05 3.79
N LYS A 2 -5.90 -20.37 4.14
CA LYS A 2 -5.95 -19.27 5.11
C LYS A 2 -6.42 -18.01 4.38
N THR A 3 -7.71 -17.76 4.39
CA THR A 3 -8.27 -16.44 4.07
C THR A 3 -7.95 -15.53 5.26
N VAL A 4 -6.73 -14.97 5.26
CA VAL A 4 -6.35 -13.97 6.26
C VAL A 4 -7.12 -12.71 5.91
N ARG A 5 -8.04 -12.32 6.81
CA ARG A 5 -8.75 -11.06 6.74
C ARG A 5 -7.72 -9.94 6.74
N GLN A 6 -7.60 -9.26 5.60
CA GLN A 6 -6.55 -8.30 5.23
C GLN A 6 -6.56 -7.00 6.08
N GLU A 7 -7.43 -6.92 7.08
CA GLU A 7 -7.70 -5.69 7.85
C GLU A 7 -6.72 -5.48 9.01
N GLU A 8 -6.16 -6.55 9.58
CA GLU A 8 -5.28 -6.46 10.76
C GLU A 8 -3.81 -6.82 10.48
N THR A 9 -3.51 -7.29 9.27
CA THR A 9 -2.13 -7.61 8.88
C THR A 9 -1.44 -6.35 8.39
N ARG A 10 -0.55 -5.78 9.21
CA ARG A 10 0.37 -4.74 8.78
C ARG A 10 1.49 -5.40 8.00
N PHE A 11 1.76 -4.88 6.81
CA PHE A 11 2.84 -5.33 5.96
C PHE A 11 3.94 -4.28 6.00
N LYS A 12 5.19 -4.73 5.97
CA LYS A 12 6.29 -3.80 5.76
C LYS A 12 6.16 -3.17 4.38
N LYS A 13 6.64 -1.93 4.24
CA LYS A 13 6.82 -1.30 2.93
C LYS A 13 7.48 -2.26 1.93
N GLN A 14 8.50 -3.01 2.34
CA GLN A 14 9.18 -3.97 1.47
C GLN A 14 8.30 -5.15 1.01
N GLU A 15 7.34 -5.60 1.81
CA GLU A 15 6.37 -6.64 1.41
C GLU A 15 5.35 -6.08 0.43
N LEU A 16 4.85 -4.88 0.68
CA LEU A 16 3.96 -4.16 -0.25
C LEU A 16 4.65 -3.91 -1.58
N LEU A 17 5.92 -3.52 -1.55
CA LEU A 17 6.73 -3.32 -2.76
C LEU A 17 7.02 -4.63 -3.51
N GLN A 18 7.13 -5.76 -2.81
CA GLN A 18 7.33 -7.08 -3.42
C GLN A 18 6.04 -7.69 -3.98
N ALA A 19 4.87 -7.25 -3.51
CA ALA A 19 3.60 -7.72 -4.02
C ALA A 19 3.38 -7.28 -5.48
N GLU A 20 3.06 -8.22 -6.37
CA GLU A 20 2.73 -7.94 -7.77
C GLU A 20 1.58 -6.93 -7.91
N CYS A 21 0.62 -6.93 -6.99
CA CYS A 21 -0.52 -6.01 -6.96
C CYS A 21 -0.11 -4.52 -6.89
N TYR A 22 1.07 -4.24 -6.32
CA TYR A 22 1.63 -2.91 -6.15
C TYR A 22 2.86 -2.67 -7.00
N GLN A 23 3.30 -3.59 -7.87
CA GLN A 23 4.51 -3.42 -8.67
C GLN A 23 4.51 -2.13 -9.50
N GLY A 24 3.39 -1.83 -10.18
CA GLY A 24 3.22 -0.58 -10.95
C GLY A 24 2.93 0.65 -10.09
N LYS A 25 2.67 0.46 -8.78
CA LYS A 25 2.39 1.50 -7.81
C LYS A 25 3.54 1.63 -6.81
N ARG A 26 4.69 0.97 -7.01
CA ARG A 26 5.83 0.96 -6.07
C ARG A 26 6.35 2.36 -5.79
N ASP A 27 6.49 3.18 -6.82
CA ASP A 27 6.85 4.59 -6.68
C ASP A 27 5.84 5.36 -5.83
N LEU A 28 4.55 5.11 -6.07
CA LEU A 28 3.44 5.74 -5.38
C LEU A 28 3.41 5.33 -3.90
N VAL A 29 3.50 4.02 -3.64
CA VAL A 29 3.61 3.40 -2.33
C VAL A 29 4.86 3.90 -1.61
N SER A 30 6.01 4.02 -2.28
CA SER A 30 7.24 4.54 -1.68
C SER A 30 7.23 6.04 -1.42
N ALA A 31 6.48 6.82 -2.19
CA ALA A 31 6.31 8.25 -1.98
C ALA A 31 5.26 8.56 -0.91
N LEU A 32 4.24 7.70 -0.78
CA LEU A 32 3.17 7.82 0.21
C LEU A 32 3.54 7.24 1.58
N LEU A 33 4.36 6.18 1.60
CA LEU A 33 4.71 5.43 2.80
C LEU A 33 6.17 5.63 3.17
N GLU A 34 6.40 5.80 4.47
CA GLU A 34 7.72 6.00 5.05
C GLU A 34 8.47 4.67 5.18
N ASP A 35 9.78 4.69 4.91
CA ASP A 35 10.61 3.49 5.08
C ASP A 35 10.82 3.19 6.56
N GLY A 36 10.75 1.91 6.94
CA GLY A 36 10.83 1.48 8.34
C GLY A 36 9.50 1.46 9.10
N ARG A 37 8.38 1.86 8.48
CA ARG A 37 7.03 1.66 9.04
C ARG A 37 6.27 0.52 8.36
N GLU A 38 5.31 -0.01 9.10
CA GLU A 38 4.40 -1.06 8.67
C GLU A 38 3.02 -0.47 8.42
N TYR A 39 2.41 -0.86 7.31
CA TYR A 39 1.15 -0.32 6.84
C TYR A 39 0.20 -1.45 6.47
N SER A 40 -1.07 -1.31 6.81
CA SER A 40 -2.10 -2.25 6.37
C SER A 40 -2.49 -2.00 4.92
N LEU A 41 -2.98 -3.02 4.23
CA LEU A 41 -3.49 -2.89 2.85
C LEU A 41 -4.51 -1.74 2.72
N SER A 42 -5.40 -1.57 3.71
CA SER A 42 -6.36 -0.46 3.75
C SER A 42 -5.71 0.92 3.83
N GLU A 43 -4.62 1.09 4.60
CA GLU A 43 -3.90 2.37 4.67
C GLU A 43 -3.23 2.69 3.33
N VAL A 44 -2.61 1.69 2.73
CA VAL A 44 -1.92 1.82 1.44
C VAL A 44 -2.92 2.17 0.35
N ASP A 45 -4.06 1.46 0.29
CA ASP A 45 -5.12 1.72 -0.67
C ASP A 45 -5.70 3.13 -0.49
N ALA A 46 -6.02 3.51 0.75
CA ALA A 46 -6.53 4.86 1.04
C ALA A 46 -5.53 5.96 0.65
N ALA A 47 -4.23 5.75 0.89
CA ALA A 47 -3.20 6.70 0.49
C ALA A 47 -3.10 6.83 -1.04
N ILE A 48 -3.12 5.69 -1.76
CA ILE A 48 -3.11 5.66 -3.24
C ILE A 48 -4.37 6.32 -3.80
N GLU A 49 -5.54 6.00 -3.25
CA GLU A 49 -6.83 6.55 -3.68
C GLU A 49 -6.85 8.07 -3.51
N LYS A 50 -6.37 8.57 -2.37
CA LYS A 50 -6.27 10.00 -2.06
C LYS A 50 -5.31 10.72 -3.02
N PHE A 51 -4.20 10.07 -3.39
CA PHE A 51 -3.26 10.60 -4.37
C PHE A 51 -3.86 10.64 -5.79
N MET A 52 -4.50 9.54 -6.21
CA MET A 52 -5.15 9.46 -7.52
C MET A 52 -6.26 10.50 -7.65
N LYS A 53 -7.11 10.64 -6.64
CA LYS A 53 -8.23 11.59 -6.63
C LYS A 53 -7.76 13.05 -6.69
N GLY A 54 -6.61 13.37 -6.10
CA GLY A 54 -6.00 14.71 -6.18
C GLY A 54 -5.40 15.05 -7.54
N LYS A 55 -5.10 14.05 -8.38
CA LYS A 55 -4.52 14.23 -9.72
C LYS A 55 -5.58 14.29 -10.84
N VAL A 56 -6.83 13.94 -10.55
CA VAL A 56 -7.96 14.07 -11.49
C VAL A 56 -8.58 15.47 -11.37
N ARG A 57 -7.96 16.48 -11.98
CA ARG A 57 -8.60 17.77 -12.25
C ARG A 57 -8.02 18.41 -13.51
#